data_AF-A0A484C5P2-F1
#
_entry.id   AF-A0A484C5P2-F1
#
_cell.length_a   1.000
_cell.length_b   1.000
_cell.length_c   1.000
_cell.angle_alpha   90.00
_cell.angle_beta   90.00
_cell.angle_gamma   90.00
#
_symmetry.space_group_name_H-M   'P 1'
#
loop_
_entity.id
_entity.type
_entity.pdbx_description
1 polymer ?
#
loop_
_entity_poly.entity_id
_entity_poly.type
_entity_poly.pdbx_seq_one_letter_code
_entity_poly.pdbx_strand_id
1 'polypeptide(L)'
;MTSAYDSPSQVMKEESRCPLGARYCAILNAVNYISTILGDWGDNVFFLQLQQAAVSLGEEVVLGGLGVLEVGRLASLEGSLFEGLLALLDRLKGDMLGRLLEWTMREIADKAKPYGQDRWLSLPPQHDQSTMTLSSSACPMMLCVRDRLLNLHQVLSLSLFQLAWQGLAERLDNVLYQDVILSNHFSEGGAAQLQFDMTRNLFPLFGHYCKRPENFFKHVKEACIILCLNVGSAILLKNLLKESEDEARDWAGAGDPPPESALNELGVYCLAPCDVLILLNLRASWPGH
;
A
#
# COMPACT_ATOMS: atom_id res chain seq x y z
N MET A 1 41.19 18.50 19.88
CA MET A 1 41.68 18.11 18.55
C MET A 1 40.55 17.44 17.80
N THR A 2 40.17 18.05 16.67
CA THR A 2 39.30 17.56 15.59
C THR A 2 37.94 16.96 15.96
N SER A 3 36.94 17.85 16.04
CA SER A 3 35.54 17.54 15.71
C SER A 3 35.48 17.05 14.25
N ALA A 4 35.38 15.75 14.05
CA ALA A 4 35.07 15.19 12.75
C ALA A 4 33.61 15.54 12.45
N TYR A 5 33.40 16.48 11.53
CA TYR A 5 32.09 16.65 10.91
C TYR A 5 31.83 15.37 10.11
N ASP A 6 30.97 14.50 10.64
CA ASP A 6 30.47 13.36 9.86
C ASP A 6 29.83 13.89 8.58
N SER A 7 30.18 13.26 7.46
CA SER A 7 29.58 13.61 6.19
C SER A 7 28.06 13.38 6.25
N PRO A 8 27.22 14.18 5.56
CA PRO A 8 25.76 13.99 5.55
C PRO A 8 25.35 12.55 5.19
N SER A 9 26.15 11.89 4.35
CA SER A 9 26.00 10.50 3.93
C SER A 9 26.26 9.48 5.03
N GLN A 10 27.20 9.75 5.95
CA GLN A 10 27.49 8.89 7.11
C GLN A 10 26.41 9.01 8.18
N VAL A 11 25.95 10.23 8.47
CA VAL A 11 24.84 10.48 9.40
C VAL A 11 23.58 9.75 8.93
N MET A 12 23.26 9.80 7.64
CA MET A 12 22.12 9.06 7.08
C MET A 12 22.25 7.53 7.20
N LYS A 13 23.47 6.97 7.15
CA LYS A 13 23.70 5.52 7.29
C LYS A 13 23.52 5.06 8.74
N GLU A 14 23.99 5.83 9.71
CA GLU A 14 23.81 5.49 11.13
C GLU A 14 22.36 5.65 11.58
N GLU A 15 21.70 6.73 11.17
CA GLU A 15 20.29 6.97 11.52
C GLU A 15 19.34 5.95 10.87
N SER A 16 19.72 5.35 9.73
CA SER A 16 18.92 4.29 9.10
C SER A 16 18.77 3.02 9.94
N ARG A 17 19.55 2.87 11.02
CA ARG A 17 19.45 1.77 11.98
C ARG A 17 18.23 1.88 12.90
N CYS A 18 17.69 3.09 13.10
CA CYS A 18 16.47 3.33 13.87
C CYS A 18 15.56 4.33 13.14
N PRO A 19 14.80 3.91 12.12
CA PRO A 19 13.96 4.79 11.30
C PRO A 19 12.82 5.49 12.05
N LEU A 20 12.48 5.06 13.28
CA LEU A 20 11.58 5.77 14.19
C LEU A 20 12.30 6.71 15.18
N GLY A 21 13.61 6.85 15.08
CA GLY A 21 14.38 7.78 15.90
C GLY A 21 13.92 9.22 15.67
N ALA A 22 13.89 10.02 16.75
CA ALA A 22 13.43 11.40 16.71
C ALA A 22 14.14 12.22 15.62
N ARG A 23 15.43 11.99 15.40
CA ARG A 23 16.21 12.70 14.39
C ARG A 23 15.88 12.25 12.97
N TYR A 24 15.66 10.96 12.73
CA TYR A 24 15.24 10.45 11.41
C TYR A 24 13.91 11.07 10.98
N CYS A 25 12.91 11.06 11.87
CA CYS A 25 11.60 11.67 11.62
C CYS A 25 11.69 13.19 11.46
N ALA A 26 12.53 13.87 12.25
CA ALA A 26 12.76 15.31 12.10
C ALA A 26 13.37 15.68 10.74
N ILE A 27 14.35 14.90 10.26
CA ILE A 27 14.93 15.09 8.93
C ILE A 27 13.87 14.87 7.85
N LEU A 28 13.07 13.79 7.96
CA LEU A 28 12.01 13.51 6.99
C LEU A 28 10.97 14.64 6.94
N ASN A 29 10.55 15.16 8.10
CA ASN A 29 9.66 16.31 8.19
C ASN A 29 10.27 17.57 7.55
N ALA A 30 11.56 17.82 7.79
CA ALA A 30 12.27 18.96 7.21
C ALA A 30 12.36 18.84 5.67
N VAL A 31 12.69 17.65 5.16
CA VAL A 31 12.72 17.37 3.72
C VAL A 31 11.35 17.65 3.10
N ASN A 32 10.28 17.11 3.69
CA ASN A 32 8.93 17.35 3.21
C ASN A 32 8.55 18.84 3.24
N TYR A 33 8.89 19.55 4.33
CA TYR A 33 8.61 20.97 4.47
C TYR A 33 9.34 21.80 3.39
N ILE A 34 10.64 21.56 3.20
CA ILE A 34 11.44 22.27 2.18
C ILE A 34 10.89 21.97 0.79
N SER A 35 10.53 20.72 0.47
CA SER A 35 9.88 20.37 -0.80
C SER A 35 8.60 21.17 -1.03
N THR A 36 7.73 21.30 -0.02
CA THR A 36 6.49 22.08 -0.14
C THR A 36 6.79 23.56 -0.43
N ILE A 37 7.70 24.18 0.33
CA ILE A 37 8.05 25.59 0.15
C ILE A 37 8.66 25.84 -1.23
N LEU A 38 9.57 24.97 -1.70
CA LEU A 38 10.18 25.11 -3.01
C LEU A 38 9.17 24.88 -4.15
N GLY A 39 8.19 24.00 -3.96
CA GLY A 39 7.07 23.85 -4.88
C GLY A 39 6.27 25.15 -4.98
N ASP A 40 5.84 25.70 -3.84
CA ASP A 40 5.08 26.96 -3.79
C ASP A 40 5.86 28.14 -4.38
N TRP A 41 7.18 28.16 -4.18
CA TRP A 41 8.06 29.17 -4.78
C TRP A 41 8.21 28.98 -6.29
N GLY A 42 8.21 27.75 -6.77
CA GLY A 42 8.23 27.45 -8.21
C GLY A 42 7.07 28.08 -8.98
N ASP A 43 5.91 28.20 -8.33
CA ASP A 43 4.69 28.79 -8.91
C ASP A 43 4.55 30.29 -8.66
N ASN A 44 5.47 30.90 -7.91
CA ASN A 44 5.40 32.31 -7.57
C ASN A 44 5.92 33.20 -8.71
N VAL A 45 5.17 34.26 -9.03
CA VAL A 45 5.47 35.24 -10.08
C VAL A 45 6.91 35.76 -10.02
N PHE A 46 7.44 36.02 -8.82
CA PHE A 46 8.82 36.48 -8.67
C PHE A 46 9.83 35.47 -9.22
N PHE A 47 9.68 34.18 -8.89
CA PHE A 47 10.60 33.13 -9.33
C PHE A 47 10.38 32.75 -10.80
N LEU A 48 9.14 32.83 -11.30
CA LEU A 48 8.85 32.69 -12.73
C LEU A 48 9.50 33.80 -13.55
N GLN A 49 9.45 35.05 -13.06
CA GLN A 49 10.14 36.17 -13.69
C GLN A 49 11.66 36.02 -13.63
N LEU A 50 12.20 35.53 -12.51
CA LEU A 50 13.62 35.23 -12.38
C LEU A 50 14.06 34.14 -13.37
N GLN A 51 13.26 33.09 -13.53
CA GLN A 51 13.48 32.05 -14.52
C GLN A 51 13.48 32.64 -15.92
N GLN A 52 12.46 33.43 -16.28
CA GLN A 52 12.39 34.10 -17.58
C GLN A 52 13.62 34.98 -17.84
N ALA A 53 14.06 35.76 -16.85
CA ALA A 53 15.25 36.61 -16.97
C ALA A 53 16.54 35.80 -17.16
N ALA A 54 16.71 34.71 -16.42
CA ALA A 54 17.85 33.81 -16.57
C ALA A 54 17.90 33.15 -17.97
N VAL A 55 16.73 32.84 -18.53
CA VAL A 55 16.58 32.29 -19.87
C VAL A 55 16.92 33.32 -20.93
N SER A 56 16.38 34.54 -20.83
CA SER A 56 16.69 35.62 -21.75
C SER A 56 18.17 36.02 -21.73
N LEU A 57 18.83 36.00 -20.56
CA LEU A 57 20.29 36.19 -20.46
C LEU A 57 21.07 35.03 -21.08
N GLY A 58 20.59 33.79 -20.92
CA GLY A 58 21.17 32.61 -21.56
C GLY A 58 21.05 32.66 -23.08
N GLU A 59 19.91 33.13 -23.59
CA GLU A 59 19.67 33.37 -25.02
C GLU A 59 20.60 34.47 -25.56
N GLU A 60 20.81 35.59 -24.86
CA GLU A 60 21.75 36.64 -25.29
C GLU A 60 23.20 36.15 -25.40
N VAL A 61 23.64 35.27 -24.48
CA VAL A 61 25.00 34.70 -24.51
C VAL A 61 25.15 33.64 -25.61
N VAL A 62 24.08 32.92 -25.95
CA VAL A 62 24.09 31.87 -26.99
C VAL A 62 23.84 32.42 -28.40
N LEU A 63 23.04 33.48 -28.55
CA LEU A 63 22.82 34.18 -29.82
C LEU A 63 24.08 34.91 -30.34
N GLY A 64 25.11 35.05 -29.50
CA GLY A 64 26.47 35.41 -29.91
C GLY A 64 27.25 34.33 -30.67
N GLY A 65 26.73 33.10 -30.77
CA GLY A 65 27.40 32.02 -31.51
C GLY A 65 26.60 30.71 -31.66
N LEU A 66 26.11 30.46 -32.88
CA LEU A 66 25.76 29.16 -33.47
C LEU A 66 24.42 28.47 -33.09
N GLY A 67 23.38 28.81 -33.85
CA GLY A 67 22.60 27.92 -34.73
C GLY A 67 22.13 26.52 -34.27
N VAL A 68 20.80 26.34 -34.29
CA VAL A 68 20.03 25.12 -34.61
C VAL A 68 20.08 23.95 -33.61
N LEU A 69 20.95 23.97 -32.60
CA LEU A 69 20.96 22.97 -31.52
C LEU A 69 19.88 23.22 -30.43
N GLU A 70 19.04 24.24 -30.60
CA GLU A 70 18.23 24.86 -29.54
C GLU A 70 16.82 24.29 -29.33
N VAL A 71 16.26 23.53 -30.26
CA VAL A 71 14.92 22.91 -30.04
C VAL A 71 14.96 21.89 -28.88
N GLY A 72 16.11 21.23 -28.67
CA GLY A 72 16.31 20.30 -27.56
C GLY A 72 16.58 20.95 -26.19
N ARG A 73 16.96 22.24 -26.14
CA ARG A 73 17.13 23.00 -24.89
C ARG A 73 15.88 23.80 -24.51
N LEU A 74 15.04 24.16 -25.48
CA LEU A 74 13.68 24.66 -25.23
C LEU A 74 12.79 23.61 -24.55
N ALA A 75 13.00 22.32 -24.79
CA ALA A 75 12.35 21.25 -24.02
C ALA A 75 12.85 21.15 -22.56
N SER A 76 14.01 21.73 -22.23
CA SER A 76 14.53 21.83 -20.84
C SER A 76 13.92 23.00 -20.06
N LEU A 77 13.00 23.77 -20.68
CA LEU A 77 12.40 24.99 -20.12
C LEU A 77 10.95 24.82 -19.65
N GLU A 78 10.40 23.61 -19.73
CA GLU A 78 9.04 23.31 -19.27
C GLU A 78 8.93 23.12 -17.75
N GLY A 79 10.06 23.10 -17.03
CA GLY A 79 10.13 22.86 -15.59
C GLY A 79 10.34 24.11 -14.74
N SER A 80 9.98 24.04 -13.45
CA SER A 80 10.31 25.06 -12.46
C SER A 80 11.83 25.20 -12.27
N LEU A 81 12.32 26.39 -11.90
CA LEU A 81 13.72 26.61 -11.48
C LEU A 81 14.20 25.60 -10.41
N PHE A 82 13.29 25.07 -9.60
CA PHE A 82 13.60 24.11 -8.54
C PHE A 82 13.38 22.65 -8.92
N GLU A 83 12.95 22.33 -10.15
CA GLU A 83 12.52 20.98 -10.55
C GLU A 83 13.55 19.89 -10.22
N GLY A 84 14.82 20.11 -10.57
CA GLY A 84 15.89 19.16 -10.25
C GLY A 84 16.11 18.96 -8.74
N LEU A 85 15.98 20.01 -7.94
CA LEU A 85 16.10 19.92 -6.48
C LEU A 85 14.88 19.25 -5.86
N LEU A 86 13.67 19.56 -6.35
CA LEU A 86 12.42 18.92 -5.94
C LEU A 86 12.48 17.41 -6.21
N ALA A 87 12.94 17.00 -7.39
CA ALA A 87 13.12 15.59 -7.73
C ALA A 87 14.09 14.86 -6.78
N LEU A 88 15.19 15.50 -6.39
CA LEU A 88 16.15 14.94 -5.42
C LEU A 88 15.54 14.82 -4.02
N LEU A 89 14.81 15.84 -3.56
CA LEU A 89 14.13 15.83 -2.26
C LEU A 89 13.00 14.79 -2.23
N ASP A 90 12.24 14.63 -3.31
CA ASP A 90 11.18 13.63 -3.41
C ASP A 90 11.74 12.21 -3.40
N ARG A 91 12.85 11.95 -4.10
CA ARG A 91 13.55 10.66 -4.01
C ARG A 91 14.03 10.39 -2.58
N LEU A 92 14.64 11.38 -1.94
CA LEU A 92 15.10 11.28 -0.56
C LEU A 92 13.93 10.98 0.41
N LYS A 93 12.83 11.72 0.28
CA LYS A 93 11.59 11.51 1.05
C LYS A 93 11.05 10.10 0.85
N GLY A 94 10.96 9.64 -0.40
CA GLY A 94 10.49 8.30 -0.76
C GLY A 94 11.36 7.19 -0.16
N ASP A 95 12.68 7.29 -0.31
CA ASP A 95 13.64 6.35 0.26
C ASP A 95 13.53 6.30 1.79
N MET A 96 13.44 7.48 2.42
CA MET A 96 13.37 7.57 3.88
C MET A 96 12.06 6.98 4.43
N LEU A 97 10.93 7.32 3.81
CA LEU A 97 9.61 6.81 4.16
C LEU A 97 9.52 5.30 3.91
N GLY A 98 10.06 4.81 2.79
CA GLY A 98 10.09 3.40 2.45
C GLY A 98 10.81 2.56 3.50
N ARG A 99 11.98 3.00 3.97
CA ARG A 99 12.76 2.35 5.05
C ARG A 99 12.04 2.40 6.39
N LEU A 100 11.38 3.50 6.70
CA LEU A 100 10.58 3.64 7.91
C LEU A 100 9.44 2.62 7.95
N LEU A 101 8.69 2.51 6.86
CA LEU A 101 7.62 1.53 6.73
C LEU A 101 8.14 0.10 6.76
N GLU A 102 9.31 -0.16 6.18
CA GLU A 102 9.89 -1.52 6.14
C GLU A 102 10.35 -1.97 7.53
N TRP A 103 10.95 -1.05 8.27
CA TRP A 103 11.29 -1.29 9.66
C TRP A 103 10.05 -1.56 10.52
N THR A 104 8.99 -0.76 10.32
CA THR A 104 7.73 -0.91 11.07
C THR A 104 7.04 -2.23 10.75
N MET A 105 6.99 -2.60 9.47
CA MET A 105 6.35 -3.83 9.01
C MET A 105 7.06 -5.09 9.49
N ARG A 106 8.39 -5.10 9.58
CA ARG A 106 9.13 -6.27 10.08
C ARG A 106 8.68 -6.70 11.47
N GLU A 107 8.44 -5.76 12.37
CA GLU A 107 7.96 -6.05 13.72
C GLU A 107 6.51 -6.56 13.70
N ILE A 108 5.65 -5.93 12.90
CA ILE A 108 4.24 -6.32 12.78
C ILE A 108 4.11 -7.72 12.18
N ALA A 109 4.86 -8.01 11.11
CA ALA A 109 4.88 -9.31 10.45
C ALA A 109 5.37 -10.42 11.38
N ASP A 110 6.39 -10.15 12.20
CA ASP A 110 6.85 -11.12 13.21
C ASP A 110 5.74 -11.47 14.22
N LYS A 111 5.00 -10.45 14.66
CA LYS A 111 3.84 -10.62 15.56
C LYS A 111 2.61 -11.23 14.88
N ALA A 112 2.54 -11.22 13.55
CA ALA A 112 1.47 -11.83 12.78
C ALA A 112 1.67 -13.35 12.58
N LYS A 113 2.88 -13.88 12.75
CA LYS A 113 3.18 -15.31 12.54
C LYS A 113 2.27 -16.27 13.32
N PRO A 114 1.97 -16.06 14.61
CA PRO A 114 1.07 -16.96 15.34
C PRO A 114 -0.34 -16.96 14.75
N TYR A 115 -0.81 -15.82 14.26
CA TYR A 115 -2.12 -15.70 13.63
C TYR A 115 -2.21 -16.49 12.32
N GLY A 116 -1.14 -16.47 11.52
CA GLY A 116 -1.03 -17.31 10.32
C GLY A 116 -0.99 -18.81 10.59
N GLN A 117 -0.73 -19.24 11.84
CA GLN A 117 -0.63 -20.64 12.24
C GLN A 117 -1.88 -21.17 12.96
N ASP A 118 -2.94 -20.36 13.04
CA ASP A 118 -4.20 -20.79 13.64
C ASP A 118 -4.82 -21.96 12.88
N ARG A 119 -5.63 -22.75 13.58
CA ARG A 119 -6.31 -23.92 13.00
C ARG A 119 -7.57 -23.51 12.25
N TRP A 120 -7.41 -22.70 11.21
CA TRP A 120 -8.48 -22.12 10.39
C TRP A 120 -9.48 -23.15 9.87
N LEU A 121 -8.99 -24.34 9.48
CA LEU A 121 -9.80 -25.45 8.99
C LEU A 121 -10.65 -26.13 10.08
N SER A 122 -10.23 -26.05 11.34
CA SER A 122 -10.87 -26.76 12.45
C SER A 122 -11.81 -25.87 13.28
N LEU A 123 -11.99 -24.61 12.89
CA LEU A 123 -12.89 -23.71 13.59
C LEU A 123 -14.35 -24.11 13.33
N PRO A 124 -15.18 -24.24 14.38
CA PRO A 124 -16.58 -24.61 14.23
C PRO A 124 -17.36 -23.47 13.55
N PRO A 125 -18.43 -23.79 12.80
CA PRO A 125 -19.29 -22.77 12.20
C PRO A 125 -19.88 -21.86 13.28
N GLN A 126 -19.85 -20.56 13.02
CA GLN A 126 -20.34 -19.53 13.94
C GLN A 126 -21.76 -19.14 13.54
N HIS A 127 -22.74 -19.52 14.36
CA HIS A 127 -24.16 -19.22 14.10
C HIS A 127 -24.57 -17.83 14.59
N ASP A 128 -23.82 -17.23 15.53
CA ASP A 128 -24.11 -15.91 16.11
C ASP A 128 -22.86 -15.03 16.17
N GLN A 129 -22.82 -14.02 15.29
CA GLN A 129 -21.72 -13.06 15.19
C GLN A 129 -21.53 -12.21 16.45
N SER A 130 -22.57 -12.04 17.29
CA SER A 130 -22.48 -11.22 18.50
C SER A 130 -21.61 -11.85 19.59
N THR A 131 -21.39 -13.16 19.51
CA THR A 131 -20.55 -13.92 20.44
C THR A 131 -19.08 -13.99 20.02
N MET A 132 -18.77 -13.57 18.79
CA MET A 132 -17.42 -13.62 18.25
C MET A 132 -16.51 -12.60 18.94
N THR A 133 -15.28 -13.01 19.18
CA THR A 133 -14.23 -12.17 19.76
C THR A 133 -13.00 -12.21 18.87
N LEU A 134 -12.13 -11.20 19.00
CA LEU A 134 -10.84 -11.17 18.29
C LEU A 134 -10.05 -12.45 18.59
N SER A 135 -9.50 -13.07 17.55
CA SER A 135 -8.59 -14.21 17.68
C SER A 135 -7.43 -13.86 18.61
N SER A 136 -7.22 -14.66 19.65
CA SER A 136 -6.21 -14.37 20.68
C SER A 136 -4.78 -14.28 20.11
N SER A 137 -4.49 -15.06 19.07
CA SER A 137 -3.26 -15.08 18.26
C SER A 137 -3.04 -13.78 17.47
N ALA A 138 -4.12 -13.07 17.10
CA ALA A 138 -4.07 -11.79 16.38
C ALA A 138 -3.79 -10.60 17.30
N CYS A 139 -4.11 -10.69 18.60
CA CYS A 139 -3.98 -9.60 19.56
C CYS A 139 -2.59 -8.93 19.55
N PRO A 140 -1.45 -9.66 19.56
CA PRO A 140 -0.13 -9.03 19.53
C PRO A 140 0.10 -8.18 18.28
N MET A 141 -0.34 -8.65 17.12
CA MET A 141 -0.26 -7.92 15.86
C MET A 141 -1.14 -6.67 15.90
N MET A 142 -2.41 -6.78 16.31
CA MET A 142 -3.35 -5.65 16.38
C MET A 142 -2.85 -4.53 17.30
N LEU A 143 -2.33 -4.88 18.48
CA LEU A 143 -1.75 -3.92 19.42
C LEU A 143 -0.51 -3.24 18.82
N CYS A 144 0.34 -4.00 18.14
CA CYS A 144 1.53 -3.44 17.48
C CYS A 144 1.14 -2.44 16.38
N VAL A 145 0.17 -2.77 15.53
CA VAL A 145 -0.34 -1.87 14.48
C VAL A 145 -0.87 -0.57 15.11
N ARG A 146 -1.70 -0.67 16.14
CA ARG A 146 -2.24 0.49 16.88
C ARG A 146 -1.13 1.39 17.42
N ASP A 147 -0.16 0.80 18.12
CA ASP A 147 0.90 1.56 18.78
C ASP A 147 1.84 2.21 17.77
N ARG A 148 2.11 1.54 16.63
CA ARG A 148 2.92 2.10 15.54
C ARG A 148 2.21 3.22 14.80
N LEU A 149 0.90 3.09 14.53
CA LEU A 149 0.10 4.17 13.96
C LEU A 149 0.10 5.41 14.86
N LEU A 150 -0.08 5.24 16.17
CA LEU A 150 -0.02 6.33 17.13
C LEU A 150 1.36 7.00 17.14
N ASN A 151 2.44 6.22 17.15
CA ASN A 151 3.79 6.75 17.14
C ASN A 151 4.08 7.55 15.86
N LEU A 152 3.73 7.01 14.69
CA LEU A 152 3.86 7.69 13.40
C LEU A 152 3.08 9.02 13.38
N HIS A 153 1.86 9.02 13.93
CA HIS A 153 1.02 10.21 14.02
C HIS A 153 1.64 11.32 14.90
N GLN A 154 2.39 10.94 15.94
CA GLN A 154 3.03 11.88 16.85
C GLN A 154 4.32 12.51 16.28
N VAL A 155 5.05 11.77 15.45
CA VAL A 155 6.41 12.17 15.02
C VAL A 155 6.49 12.70 13.59
N LEU A 156 5.48 12.44 12.75
CA LEU A 156 5.43 12.90 11.35
C LEU A 156 4.50 14.10 11.17
N SER A 157 4.79 14.94 10.19
CA SER A 157 3.82 15.93 9.69
C SER A 157 2.57 15.24 9.16
N LEU A 158 1.44 15.96 9.10
CA LEU A 158 0.17 15.38 8.63
C LEU A 158 0.28 14.77 7.23
N SER A 159 0.96 15.44 6.29
CA SER A 159 1.17 14.94 4.92
C SER A 159 1.98 13.65 4.89
N LEU A 160 3.05 13.58 5.68
CA LEU A 160 3.89 12.39 5.77
C LEU A 160 3.19 11.25 6.50
N PHE A 161 2.46 11.56 7.56
CA PHE A 161 1.65 10.58 8.26
C PHE A 161 0.60 9.96 7.33
N GLN A 162 -0.06 10.77 6.50
CA GLN A 162 -1.02 10.28 5.50
C GLN A 162 -0.41 9.26 4.55
N LEU A 163 0.76 9.57 3.98
CA LEU A 163 1.50 8.64 3.13
C LEU A 163 1.96 7.40 3.90
N ALA A 164 2.41 7.58 5.14
CA ALA A 164 2.93 6.49 5.97
C ALA A 164 1.84 5.47 6.32
N TRP A 165 0.70 5.88 6.85
CA TRP A 165 -0.33 4.92 7.27
C TRP A 165 -0.94 4.20 6.05
N GLN A 166 -1.06 4.87 4.90
CA GLN A 166 -1.55 4.25 3.66
C GLN A 166 -0.58 3.17 3.16
N GLY A 167 0.71 3.49 3.11
CA GLY A 167 1.74 2.51 2.76
C GLY A 167 1.87 1.38 3.77
N LEU A 168 1.57 1.64 5.05
CA LEU A 168 1.51 0.59 6.08
C LEU A 168 0.32 -0.36 5.85
N ALA A 169 -0.86 0.20 5.56
CA ALA A 169 -2.06 -0.58 5.27
C ALA A 169 -1.87 -1.47 4.03
N GLU A 170 -1.29 -0.95 2.95
CA GLU A 170 -0.98 -1.71 1.74
C GLU A 170 -0.03 -2.88 2.01
N ARG A 171 1.02 -2.67 2.84
CA ARG A 171 1.95 -3.75 3.20
C ARG A 171 1.31 -4.79 4.11
N LEU A 172 0.46 -4.36 5.04
CA LEU A 172 -0.33 -5.25 5.88
C LEU A 172 -1.30 -6.10 5.05
N ASP A 173 -1.98 -5.49 4.07
CA ASP A 173 -2.85 -6.19 3.12
C ASP A 173 -2.09 -7.33 2.45
N ASN A 174 -0.92 -7.03 1.90
CA ASN A 174 -0.08 -8.03 1.24
C ASN A 174 0.39 -9.15 2.19
N VAL A 175 0.89 -8.80 3.37
CA VAL A 175 1.38 -9.80 4.35
C VAL A 175 0.24 -10.72 4.81
N LEU A 176 -0.92 -10.17 5.16
CA LEU A 176 -2.05 -10.97 5.59
C LEU A 176 -2.60 -11.83 4.46
N TYR A 177 -2.68 -11.29 3.24
CA TYR A 177 -3.11 -12.05 2.08
C TYR A 177 -2.18 -13.23 1.77
N GLN A 178 -0.86 -13.02 1.78
CA GLN A 178 0.12 -14.07 1.46
C GLN A 178 0.34 -15.06 2.61
N ASP A 179 0.64 -14.54 3.80
CA ASP A 179 1.16 -15.35 4.91
C ASP A 179 0.05 -15.94 5.78
N VAL A 180 -1.17 -15.40 5.70
CA VAL A 180 -2.33 -15.92 6.45
C VAL A 180 -3.32 -16.58 5.50
N ILE A 181 -3.81 -15.85 4.49
CA ILE A 181 -4.91 -16.34 3.66
C ILE A 181 -4.43 -17.42 2.70
N LEU A 182 -3.48 -17.12 1.81
CA LEU A 182 -3.02 -18.07 0.80
C LEU A 182 -2.25 -19.27 1.38
N SER A 183 -1.78 -19.14 2.62
CA SER A 183 -1.04 -20.20 3.33
C SER A 183 -1.93 -21.18 4.10
N ASN A 184 -3.26 -20.98 4.13
CA ASN A 184 -4.18 -21.78 4.94
C ASN A 184 -5.43 -22.25 4.17
N HIS A 185 -6.07 -23.28 4.72
CA HIS A 185 -7.42 -23.70 4.32
C HIS A 185 -8.44 -23.32 5.39
N PHE A 186 -9.66 -23.01 4.95
CA PHE A 186 -10.69 -22.44 5.81
C PHE A 186 -11.94 -23.32 5.83
N SER A 187 -12.44 -23.60 7.04
CA SER A 187 -13.84 -23.96 7.22
C SER A 187 -14.73 -22.71 7.10
N GLU A 188 -16.05 -22.90 7.06
CA GLU A 188 -17.00 -21.78 7.16
C GLU A 188 -16.78 -20.95 8.43
N GLY A 189 -16.53 -21.61 9.56
CA GLY A 189 -16.20 -20.96 10.83
C GLY A 189 -14.88 -20.18 10.77
N GLY A 190 -13.85 -20.74 10.14
CA GLY A 190 -12.56 -20.08 9.97
C GLY A 190 -12.65 -18.85 9.08
N ALA A 191 -13.35 -18.94 7.95
CA ALA A 191 -13.58 -17.81 7.06
C ALA A 191 -14.36 -16.69 7.77
N ALA A 192 -15.40 -17.04 8.53
CA ALA A 192 -16.17 -16.09 9.33
C ALA A 192 -15.30 -15.40 10.40
N GLN A 193 -14.44 -16.15 11.10
CA GLN A 193 -13.52 -15.59 12.11
C GLN A 193 -12.50 -14.63 11.49
N LEU A 194 -11.90 -15.00 10.35
CA LEU A 194 -11.01 -14.11 9.60
C LEU A 194 -11.73 -12.81 9.23
N GLN A 195 -12.94 -12.92 8.67
CA GLN A 195 -13.75 -11.75 8.31
C GLN A 195 -14.06 -10.88 9.54
N PHE A 196 -14.38 -11.47 10.69
CA PHE A 196 -14.59 -10.74 11.94
C PHE A 196 -13.34 -9.99 12.40
N ASP A 197 -12.20 -10.68 12.44
CA ASP A 197 -10.92 -10.09 12.85
C ASP A 197 -10.56 -8.89 11.95
N MET A 198 -10.78 -8.99 10.64
CA MET A 198 -10.50 -7.90 9.71
C MET A 198 -11.50 -6.73 9.85
N THR A 199 -12.79 -7.02 9.75
CA THR A 199 -13.83 -5.99 9.65
C THR A 199 -14.18 -5.32 10.97
N ARG A 200 -14.09 -6.04 12.10
CA ARG A 200 -14.42 -5.53 13.42
C ARG A 200 -13.22 -5.08 14.23
N ASN A 201 -11.99 -5.44 13.83
CA ASN A 201 -10.80 -5.11 14.60
C ASN A 201 -9.72 -4.42 13.75
N LEU A 202 -9.16 -5.07 12.73
CA LEU A 202 -8.03 -4.50 11.98
C LEU A 202 -8.38 -3.20 11.26
N PHE A 203 -9.41 -3.20 10.40
CA PHE A 203 -9.76 -2.02 9.60
C PHE A 203 -10.15 -0.83 10.51
N PRO A 204 -10.94 -1.02 11.59
CA PRO A 204 -11.22 0.05 12.55
C PRO A 204 -10.00 0.74 13.17
N LEU A 205 -8.83 0.09 13.28
CA LEU A 205 -7.60 0.74 13.77
C LEU A 205 -7.21 1.97 12.91
N PHE A 206 -7.60 1.98 11.63
CA PHE A 206 -7.35 3.06 10.69
C PHE A 206 -8.52 4.06 10.58
N GLY A 207 -9.64 3.80 11.27
CA GLY A 207 -10.88 4.58 11.18
C GLY A 207 -10.75 6.02 11.70
N HIS A 208 -9.75 6.30 12.54
CA HIS A 208 -9.43 7.67 12.97
C HIS A 208 -8.80 8.52 11.85
N TYR A 209 -8.26 7.88 10.81
CA TYR A 209 -7.45 8.53 9.78
C TYR A 209 -8.14 8.56 8.41
N CYS A 210 -9.16 7.72 8.19
CA CYS A 210 -9.96 7.73 6.98
C CYS A 210 -11.37 7.16 7.22
N LYS A 211 -12.33 7.52 6.35
CA LYS A 211 -13.73 7.10 6.47
C LYS A 211 -14.00 5.65 6.10
N ARG A 212 -13.18 5.07 5.22
CA ARG A 212 -13.35 3.71 4.65
C ARG A 212 -12.00 2.97 4.65
N PRO A 213 -11.49 2.59 5.84
CA PRO A 213 -10.18 1.95 5.97
C PRO A 213 -10.06 0.63 5.19
N GLU A 214 -11.16 -0.11 5.05
CA GLU A 214 -11.23 -1.35 4.28
C GLU A 214 -10.80 -1.22 2.81
N ASN A 215 -10.87 -0.01 2.24
CA ASN A 215 -10.46 0.22 0.85
C ASN A 215 -8.94 0.23 0.64
N PHE A 216 -8.16 0.26 1.73
CA PHE A 216 -6.70 0.14 1.71
C PHE A 216 -6.23 -1.32 1.90
N PHE A 217 -7.17 -2.24 2.17
CA PHE A 217 -6.92 -3.67 2.35
C PHE A 217 -7.62 -4.46 1.25
N LYS A 218 -7.29 -4.18 -0.01
CA LYS A 218 -8.07 -4.65 -1.16
C LYS A 218 -8.03 -6.17 -1.27
N HIS A 219 -6.85 -6.78 -1.19
CA HIS A 219 -6.70 -8.22 -1.35
C HIS A 219 -7.36 -8.98 -0.20
N VAL A 220 -7.12 -8.56 1.04
CA VAL A 220 -7.71 -9.19 2.23
C VAL A 220 -9.22 -9.03 2.25
N LYS A 221 -9.73 -7.84 1.93
CA LYS A 221 -11.18 -7.56 1.88
C LYS A 221 -11.85 -8.45 0.85
N GLU A 222 -11.33 -8.50 -0.38
CA GLU A 222 -11.90 -9.31 -1.46
C GLU A 222 -11.75 -10.81 -1.18
N ALA A 223 -10.64 -11.24 -0.59
CA ALA A 223 -10.47 -12.62 -0.17
C ALA A 223 -11.51 -13.04 0.88
N CYS A 224 -11.82 -12.18 1.85
CA CYS A 224 -12.89 -12.43 2.81
C CYS A 224 -14.26 -12.57 2.13
N ILE A 225 -14.54 -11.80 1.07
CA ILE A 225 -15.78 -11.94 0.28
C ILE A 225 -15.84 -13.36 -0.31
N ILE A 226 -14.79 -13.79 -1.01
CA ILE A 226 -14.74 -15.09 -1.69
C ILE A 226 -14.83 -16.28 -0.71
N LEU A 227 -14.07 -16.22 0.39
CA LEU A 227 -14.04 -17.28 1.39
C LEU A 227 -15.38 -17.42 2.12
N CYS A 228 -16.13 -16.33 2.29
CA CYS A 228 -17.43 -16.31 2.94
C CYS A 228 -18.63 -16.49 2.00
N LEU A 229 -18.43 -16.72 0.69
CA LEU A 229 -19.56 -17.01 -0.21
C LEU A 229 -20.30 -18.27 0.26
N ASN A 230 -21.63 -18.31 0.11
CA ASN A 230 -22.38 -19.55 0.31
C ASN A 230 -21.91 -20.62 -0.71
N VAL A 231 -22.11 -21.89 -0.36
CA VAL A 231 -21.62 -23.03 -1.18
C VAL A 231 -22.14 -22.99 -2.61
N GLY A 232 -23.42 -22.64 -2.81
CA GLY A 232 -24.02 -22.56 -4.15
C GLY A 232 -23.37 -21.49 -5.03
N SER A 233 -23.24 -20.27 -4.51
CA SER A 233 -22.58 -19.15 -5.19
C SER A 233 -21.11 -19.45 -5.48
N ALA A 234 -20.41 -20.13 -4.56
CA ALA A 234 -19.01 -20.52 -4.75
C ALA A 234 -18.84 -21.53 -5.89
N ILE A 235 -19.75 -22.51 -6.01
CA ILE A 235 -19.74 -23.50 -7.10
C ILE A 235 -20.04 -22.83 -8.43
N LEU A 236 -21.07 -21.98 -8.49
CA LEU A 236 -21.43 -21.26 -9.71
C LEU A 236 -20.27 -20.38 -10.19
N LEU A 237 -19.66 -19.63 -9.28
CA LEU A 237 -18.51 -18.80 -9.61
C LEU A 237 -17.33 -19.66 -10.09
N LYS A 238 -17.02 -20.77 -9.42
CA LYS A 238 -15.92 -21.67 -9.83
C LYS A 238 -16.13 -22.23 -11.23
N ASN A 239 -17.36 -22.66 -11.56
CA ASN A 239 -17.68 -23.23 -12.86
C ASN A 239 -17.54 -22.17 -13.95
N LEU A 240 -18.13 -20.98 -13.74
CA LEU A 240 -18.03 -19.85 -14.67
C LEU A 240 -16.56 -19.48 -14.95
N LEU A 241 -15.73 -19.39 -13.91
CA LEU A 241 -14.32 -19.05 -14.08
C LEU A 241 -13.54 -20.13 -14.84
N LYS A 242 -13.84 -21.42 -14.63
CA LYS A 242 -13.20 -22.53 -15.37
C LYS A 242 -13.65 -22.60 -16.82
N GLU A 243 -14.94 -22.43 -17.08
CA GLU A 243 -15.50 -22.38 -18.44
C GLU A 243 -14.84 -21.25 -19.23
N SER A 244 -14.65 -20.08 -18.60
CA SER A 244 -13.94 -18.96 -19.23
C SER A 244 -12.44 -19.21 -19.50
N GLU A 245 -11.76 -20.03 -18.68
CA GLU A 245 -10.37 -20.43 -18.94
C GLU A 245 -10.26 -21.42 -20.12
N ASP A 246 -11.25 -22.30 -20.27
CA ASP A 246 -11.31 -23.30 -21.34
C ASP A 246 -11.73 -22.66 -22.68
N GLU A 247 -12.70 -21.73 -22.68
CA GLU A 247 -13.12 -20.96 -23.86
C GLU A 247 -12.07 -19.96 -24.34
N ALA A 248 -11.22 -19.44 -23.45
CA ALA A 248 -10.07 -18.64 -23.85
C ALA A 248 -9.01 -19.46 -24.61
N ARG A 249 -9.01 -20.80 -24.48
CA ARG A 249 -8.10 -21.72 -25.18
C ARG A 249 -8.67 -22.21 -26.51
N ASP A 250 -10.00 -22.34 -26.61
CA ASP A 250 -10.71 -22.78 -27.81
C ASP A 250 -11.48 -21.61 -28.44
N TRP A 251 -10.92 -21.01 -29.50
CA TRP A 251 -11.44 -19.79 -30.13
C TRP A 251 -12.87 -19.97 -30.70
N ALA A 252 -13.93 -19.57 -29.98
CA ALA A 252 -15.21 -19.01 -30.47
C ALA A 252 -16.31 -18.99 -29.38
N GLY A 253 -16.81 -17.80 -29.02
CA GLY A 253 -18.01 -17.69 -28.18
C GLY A 253 -18.33 -16.26 -27.74
N ALA A 254 -18.76 -15.39 -28.66
CA ALA A 254 -19.27 -14.07 -28.31
C ALA A 254 -20.71 -14.19 -27.79
N GLY A 255 -20.89 -14.22 -26.47
CA GLY A 255 -22.23 -14.25 -25.88
C GLY A 255 -22.27 -14.06 -24.37
N ASP A 256 -21.34 -14.69 -23.63
CA ASP A 256 -21.38 -14.67 -22.18
C ASP A 256 -20.64 -13.47 -21.58
N PRO A 257 -21.13 -12.89 -20.48
CA PRO A 257 -20.49 -11.76 -19.84
C PRO A 257 -19.08 -12.16 -19.36
N PRO A 258 -18.09 -11.26 -19.50
CA PRO A 258 -16.73 -11.56 -19.08
C PRO A 258 -16.68 -11.92 -17.59
N PRO A 259 -15.78 -12.83 -17.16
CA PRO A 259 -15.71 -13.30 -15.77
C PRO A 259 -15.53 -12.15 -14.78
N GLU A 260 -14.87 -11.06 -15.20
CA GLU A 260 -14.71 -9.83 -14.43
C GLU A 260 -16.05 -9.17 -14.08
N SER A 261 -17.09 -9.30 -14.90
CA SER A 261 -18.43 -8.75 -14.61
C SER A 261 -19.04 -9.42 -13.38
N ALA A 262 -18.98 -10.76 -13.31
CA ALA A 262 -19.46 -11.51 -12.16
C ALA A 262 -18.66 -11.20 -10.89
N LEU A 263 -17.34 -10.99 -11.01
CA LEU A 263 -16.49 -10.56 -9.89
C LEU A 263 -16.87 -9.16 -9.39
N ASN A 264 -17.07 -8.21 -10.30
CA ASN A 264 -17.48 -6.84 -9.96
C ASN A 264 -18.83 -6.80 -9.24
N GLU A 265 -19.80 -7.65 -9.63
CA GLU A 265 -21.10 -7.78 -8.96
C GLU A 265 -20.97 -8.26 -7.52
N LEU A 266 -19.96 -9.08 -7.22
CA LEU A 266 -19.61 -9.52 -5.86
C LEU A 266 -18.78 -8.48 -5.09
N GLY A 267 -18.39 -7.37 -5.73
CA GLY A 267 -17.54 -6.34 -5.14
C GLY A 267 -16.05 -6.68 -5.16
N VAL A 268 -15.62 -7.57 -6.07
CA VAL A 268 -14.23 -7.99 -6.30
C VAL A 268 -13.70 -7.27 -7.53
N TYR A 269 -12.78 -6.32 -7.33
CA TYR A 269 -12.25 -5.45 -8.38
C TYR A 269 -10.72 -5.53 -8.51
N CYS A 270 -10.04 -6.08 -7.50
CA CYS A 270 -8.59 -6.13 -7.39
C CYS A 270 -8.04 -7.52 -7.76
N LEU A 271 -8.70 -8.59 -7.31
CA LEU A 271 -8.25 -9.96 -7.55
C LEU A 271 -8.51 -10.40 -8.99
N ALA A 272 -7.52 -11.06 -9.59
CA ALA A 272 -7.68 -11.67 -10.91
C ALA A 272 -8.53 -12.96 -10.81
N PRO A 273 -9.19 -13.38 -11.91
CA PRO A 273 -9.94 -14.65 -11.97
C PRO A 273 -9.17 -15.86 -11.43
N CYS A 274 -7.88 -15.98 -11.75
CA CYS A 274 -7.02 -17.07 -11.29
C CYS A 274 -6.80 -17.04 -9.76
N ASP A 275 -6.64 -15.85 -9.17
CA ASP A 275 -6.49 -15.70 -7.71
C ASP A 275 -7.79 -16.08 -7.00
N VAL A 276 -8.94 -15.75 -7.58
CA VAL A 276 -10.26 -16.15 -7.07
C VAL A 276 -10.42 -17.67 -7.11
N LEU A 277 -10.00 -18.34 -8.18
CA LEU A 277 -9.98 -19.80 -8.25
C LEU A 277 -9.11 -20.44 -7.16
N ILE A 278 -7.93 -19.86 -6.87
CA ILE A 278 -7.08 -20.30 -5.77
C ILE A 278 -7.85 -20.17 -4.45
N LEU A 279 -8.40 -18.99 -4.14
CA LEU A 279 -9.14 -18.74 -2.91
C LEU A 279 -10.35 -19.67 -2.73
N LEU A 280 -11.09 -19.94 -3.80
CA LEU A 280 -12.17 -20.90 -3.78
C LEU A 280 -11.66 -22.27 -3.34
N ASN A 281 -10.53 -22.74 -3.90
CA ASN A 281 -9.93 -24.03 -3.54
C ASN A 281 -9.40 -24.11 -2.10
N LEU A 282 -9.13 -22.98 -1.44
CA LEU A 282 -8.76 -22.95 -0.02
C LEU A 282 -9.93 -23.27 0.92
N ARG A 283 -11.17 -23.27 0.41
CA ARG A 283 -12.36 -23.60 1.20
C ARG A 283 -12.50 -25.12 1.37
N ALA A 284 -12.89 -25.53 2.56
CA ALA A 284 -13.15 -26.94 2.89
C ALA A 284 -14.52 -27.44 2.40
N SER A 285 -15.50 -26.56 2.25
CA SER A 285 -16.90 -26.89 1.98
C SER A 285 -17.17 -27.16 0.49
N TRP A 286 -16.60 -28.23 -0.03
CA TRP A 286 -16.95 -28.76 -1.36
C TRP A 286 -17.93 -29.94 -1.20
N PRO A 287 -19.13 -29.89 -1.80
CA PRO A 287 -19.97 -31.07 -1.87
C PRO A 287 -19.30 -32.12 -2.76
N GLY A 288 -18.94 -33.28 -2.18
CA GLY A 288 -18.38 -34.42 -2.94
C GLY A 288 -17.01 -34.95 -2.48
N HIS A 289 -16.45 -34.47 -1.36
CA HIS A 289 -15.34 -35.10 -0.65
C HIS A 289 -15.71 -35.41 0.79
#